data_AF-A0A2E9D3X4-F1
#
_entry.id   AF-A0A2E9D3X4-F1
#
_cell.length_a   1.000
_cell.length_b   1.000
_cell.length_c   1.000
_cell.angle_alpha   90.00
_cell.angle_beta   90.00
_cell.angle_gamma   90.00
#
_symmetry.space_group_name_H-M   'P 1'
#
loop_
_entity.id
_entity.type
_entity.pdbx_description
1 polymer ?
#
loop_
_entity_poly.entity_id
_entity_poly.type
_entity_poly.pdbx_seq_one_letter_code
_entity_poly.pdbx_strand_id
1 'polypeptide(L)'
;MDRRDFIGGLAGTGLIVSTAGCTKNNSRNDMSNYDLNNLNDLLELQVKLRGSLDERMVISWIRATQYAVVDTIVTPLYRLLNGSFQKFTRIDDDKFGITMLELAYFTDLDTGEPLSEFKNPYTNETGTFPPALLGPNTVSLTTDGLQPPENFPFGTLTFDGKLGPAYTDGDDVWMREETLVRMESDNPAFGNYIYNEIVTYKGSWSDANNPDIASVDSYVTYNTTSNWRPWMMPGDTPGHIMSEGYGKKVHSIDELPEDYLAIARQLNPEVITDPEKILTSPAQGRTG
;
A
#
# COMPACT_ATOMS: atom_id res chain seq x y z
N MET A 1 -66.35 27.47 -2.09
CA MET A 1 -67.09 28.28 -1.12
C MET A 1 -66.08 29.17 -0.42
N ASP A 2 -66.24 30.46 -0.59
CA ASP A 2 -65.42 31.53 -0.04
C ASP A 2 -65.81 31.76 1.43
N ARG A 3 -64.84 31.88 2.35
CA ARG A 3 -65.07 32.42 3.70
C ARG A 3 -63.82 33.14 4.22
N ARG A 4 -64.06 34.43 4.44
CA ARG A 4 -63.22 35.51 4.96
C ARG A 4 -62.82 35.35 6.43
N ASP A 5 -61.62 35.89 6.71
CA ASP A 5 -61.20 36.81 7.79
C ASP A 5 -61.76 36.66 9.22
N PHE A 6 -60.85 36.51 10.20
CA PHE A 6 -60.56 37.48 11.31
C PHE A 6 -59.50 36.87 12.26
N ILE A 7 -58.35 37.49 12.53
CA ILE A 7 -57.97 38.35 13.68
C ILE A 7 -56.48 38.71 13.40
N GLY A 8 -55.89 39.90 13.56
CA GLY A 8 -56.26 41.10 14.30
C GLY A 8 -55.15 41.53 15.30
N GLY A 9 -54.03 42.09 14.79
CA GLY A 9 -53.09 43.04 15.45
C GLY A 9 -52.10 42.53 16.53
N LEU A 10 -50.98 43.17 16.88
CA LEU A 10 -50.13 44.27 16.35
C LEU A 10 -48.94 44.42 17.35
N ALA A 11 -47.75 44.81 16.86
CA ALA A 11 -46.53 45.35 17.55
C ALA A 11 -45.28 44.46 17.32
N GLY A 12 -44.36 44.80 16.41
CA GLY A 12 -43.24 45.76 16.60
C GLY A 12 -42.03 44.99 17.18
N THR A 13 -40.85 44.84 16.57
CA THR A 13 -39.93 45.86 16.05
C THR A 13 -38.72 45.17 15.36
N GLY A 14 -38.19 45.72 14.27
CA GLY A 14 -36.76 45.59 13.90
C GLY A 14 -36.33 44.48 12.93
N LEU A 15 -36.59 44.65 11.63
CA LEU A 15 -35.86 43.94 10.56
C LEU A 15 -34.51 44.65 10.34
N ILE A 16 -33.41 44.06 10.84
CA ILE A 16 -32.08 44.37 10.32
C ILE A 16 -31.92 43.58 9.03
N VAL A 17 -32.06 44.27 7.90
CA VAL A 17 -31.59 43.76 6.61
C VAL A 17 -30.06 43.86 6.65
N SER A 18 -29.40 42.80 7.09
CA SER A 18 -27.98 42.64 6.80
C SER A 18 -27.87 42.32 5.32
N THR A 19 -27.54 43.33 4.52
CA THR A 19 -26.97 43.12 3.19
C THR A 19 -25.65 42.37 3.40
N ALA A 20 -25.70 41.04 3.38
CA ALA A 20 -24.52 40.23 3.18
C ALA A 20 -24.01 40.60 1.79
N GLY A 21 -23.04 41.52 1.76
CA GLY A 21 -22.22 41.71 0.59
C GLY A 21 -21.64 40.35 0.26
N CYS A 22 -21.94 39.85 -0.93
CA CYS A 22 -21.11 38.82 -1.54
C CYS A 22 -19.73 39.45 -1.73
N THR A 23 -18.88 39.35 -0.71
CA THR A 23 -17.44 39.36 -0.91
C THR A 23 -17.18 38.21 -1.88
N LYS A 24 -16.90 38.58 -3.13
CA LYS A 24 -16.15 37.71 -4.03
C LYS A 24 -14.89 37.34 -3.27
N ASN A 25 -14.88 36.14 -2.68
CA ASN A 25 -13.64 35.51 -2.33
C ASN A 25 -12.85 35.47 -3.63
N ASN A 26 -11.75 36.23 -3.66
CA ASN A 26 -10.75 36.07 -4.69
C ASN A 26 -10.47 34.58 -4.79
N SER A 27 -10.83 33.99 -5.93
CA SER A 27 -10.29 32.72 -6.36
C SER A 27 -8.79 32.80 -6.15
N ARG A 28 -8.28 32.11 -5.13
CA ARG A 28 -6.95 31.55 -5.26
C ARG A 28 -7.01 30.78 -6.58
N ASN A 29 -6.04 31.01 -7.46
CA ASN A 29 -5.82 30.10 -8.56
C ASN A 29 -5.58 28.73 -7.93
N ASP A 30 -6.62 27.90 -7.81
CA ASP A 30 -6.51 26.46 -7.55
C ASP A 30 -6.01 25.81 -8.85
N MET A 31 -4.84 26.24 -9.31
CA MET A 31 -4.08 25.46 -10.25
C MET A 31 -3.42 24.37 -9.40
N SER A 32 -4.04 23.20 -9.42
CA SER A 32 -3.39 21.96 -8.99
C SER A 32 -2.01 21.88 -9.65
N ASN A 33 -0.99 21.52 -8.88
CA ASN A 33 0.34 21.22 -9.41
C ASN A 33 0.35 19.91 -10.19
N TYR A 34 -0.67 19.06 -10.01
CA TYR A 34 -0.80 17.79 -10.73
C TYR A 34 -2.06 17.75 -11.61
N ASP A 35 -1.90 17.41 -12.89
CA ASP A 35 -2.96 16.94 -13.77
C ASP A 35 -3.11 15.42 -13.65
N LEU A 36 -4.25 14.96 -13.11
CA LEU A 36 -4.51 13.52 -12.89
C LEU A 36 -4.65 12.71 -14.20
N ASN A 37 -4.62 13.34 -15.37
CA ASN A 37 -4.57 12.67 -16.67
C ASN A 37 -3.14 12.62 -17.26
N ASN A 38 -2.17 13.27 -16.61
CA ASN A 38 -0.77 13.26 -17.02
C ASN A 38 -0.01 12.19 -16.22
N LEU A 39 0.61 11.24 -16.93
CA LEU A 39 1.30 10.11 -16.29
C LEU A 39 2.53 10.52 -15.48
N ASN A 40 3.24 11.59 -15.85
CA ASN A 40 4.38 12.08 -15.07
C ASN A 40 3.92 12.71 -13.75
N ASP A 41 2.81 13.45 -13.78
CA ASP A 41 2.20 14.02 -12.58
C ASP A 41 1.69 12.90 -11.65
N LEU A 42 1.09 11.85 -12.23
CA LEU A 42 0.69 10.66 -11.48
C LEU A 42 1.87 9.90 -10.88
N LEU A 43 2.99 9.80 -11.61
CA LEU A 43 4.23 9.18 -11.10
C LEU A 43 4.75 9.95 -9.89
N GLU A 44 4.85 11.27 -9.98
CA GLU A 44 5.33 12.09 -8.87
C GLU A 44 4.37 12.04 -7.67
N LEU A 45 3.06 12.13 -7.92
CA LEU A 45 2.01 11.96 -6.92
C LEU A 45 2.11 10.59 -6.23
N GLN A 46 2.33 9.52 -7.00
CA GLN A 46 2.53 8.17 -6.48
C GLN A 46 3.75 8.12 -5.55
N VAL A 47 4.86 8.73 -5.94
CA VAL A 47 6.07 8.80 -5.09
C VAL A 47 5.81 9.60 -3.82
N LYS A 48 5.08 10.72 -3.87
CA LYS A 48 4.70 11.46 -2.65
C LYS A 48 3.81 10.66 -1.72
N LEU A 49 2.85 9.91 -2.25
CA LEU A 49 1.89 9.12 -1.47
C LEU A 49 2.51 7.84 -0.91
N ARG A 50 3.27 7.08 -1.70
CA ARG A 50 3.90 5.81 -1.30
C ARG A 50 5.26 6.00 -0.62
N GLY A 51 6.02 6.98 -1.09
CA GLY A 51 7.44 7.17 -0.79
C GLY A 51 7.76 8.58 -0.27
N SER A 52 8.89 9.11 -0.74
CA SER A 52 9.31 10.51 -0.59
C SER A 52 10.08 10.97 -1.82
N LEU A 53 9.97 12.25 -2.17
CA LEU A 53 10.74 12.87 -3.26
C LEU A 53 12.16 13.30 -2.87
N ASP A 54 12.50 13.32 -1.58
CA ASP A 54 13.78 13.82 -1.05
C ASP A 54 14.71 12.72 -0.50
N GLU A 55 14.48 11.49 -0.95
CA GLU A 55 15.28 10.31 -0.63
C GLU A 55 15.42 9.94 0.87
N ARG A 56 14.60 10.52 1.75
CA ARG A 56 14.47 9.99 3.12
C ARG A 56 13.86 8.58 3.08
N MET A 57 14.21 7.77 4.07
CA MET A 57 13.53 6.48 4.26
C MET A 57 12.11 6.72 4.79
N VAL A 58 11.15 5.95 4.27
CA VAL A 58 9.80 5.84 4.81
C VAL A 58 9.48 4.38 5.08
N ILE A 59 8.44 4.11 5.87
CA ILE A 59 8.02 2.75 6.19
C ILE A 59 6.53 2.62 5.90
N SER A 60 6.15 1.68 5.04
CA SER A 60 4.75 1.31 4.85
C SER A 60 4.47 0.03 5.63
N TRP A 61 3.50 0.06 6.54
CA TRP A 61 3.03 -1.15 7.20
C TRP A 61 1.67 -1.56 6.70
N ILE A 62 1.43 -2.87 6.62
CA ILE A 62 0.16 -3.46 6.21
C ILE A 62 -0.21 -4.55 7.22
N ARG A 63 -1.48 -4.55 7.63
CA ARG A 63 -2.14 -5.69 8.27
C ARG A 63 -3.16 -6.26 7.30
N ALA A 64 -3.00 -7.53 6.96
CA ALA A 64 -3.88 -8.21 6.02
C ALA A 64 -4.33 -9.57 6.56
N THR A 65 -5.46 -10.04 6.05
CA THR A 65 -5.91 -11.43 6.21
C THR A 65 -5.69 -12.16 4.89
N GLN A 66 -5.02 -13.31 4.95
CA GLN A 66 -4.88 -14.21 3.82
C GLN A 66 -6.06 -15.17 3.79
N TYR A 67 -6.62 -15.36 2.59
CA TYR A 67 -7.75 -16.24 2.34
C TYR A 67 -7.41 -17.25 1.25
N ALA A 68 -7.92 -18.47 1.39
CA ALA A 68 -8.09 -19.36 0.25
C ALA A 68 -9.44 -19.10 -0.40
N VAL A 69 -9.49 -19.08 -1.73
CA VAL A 69 -10.72 -19.01 -2.51
C VAL A 69 -10.84 -20.29 -3.33
N VAL A 70 -11.72 -21.19 -2.88
CA VAL A 70 -12.00 -22.48 -3.51
C VAL A 70 -13.50 -22.57 -3.78
N ASP A 71 -13.89 -22.85 -5.02
CA ASP A 71 -15.30 -22.89 -5.44
C ASP A 71 -16.10 -21.65 -4.99
N THR A 72 -15.48 -20.47 -5.08
CA THR A 72 -16.02 -19.16 -4.63
C THR A 72 -16.21 -18.99 -3.12
N ILE A 73 -15.79 -19.97 -2.32
CA ILE A 73 -15.80 -19.90 -0.85
C ILE A 73 -14.50 -19.25 -0.38
N VAL A 74 -14.63 -18.14 0.33
CA VAL A 74 -13.51 -17.39 0.93
C VAL A 74 -13.25 -17.91 2.34
N THR A 75 -12.12 -18.58 2.53
CA THR A 75 -11.73 -19.21 3.81
C THR A 75 -10.53 -18.50 4.40
N PRO A 76 -10.63 -17.85 5.58
CA PRO A 76 -9.49 -17.19 6.21
C PRO A 76 -8.46 -18.21 6.67
N LEU A 77 -7.18 -17.89 6.50
CA LEU A 77 -6.06 -18.79 6.76
C LEU A 77 -5.18 -18.31 7.93
N TYR A 78 -4.65 -17.09 7.82
CA TYR A 78 -3.73 -16.46 8.78
C TYR A 78 -3.68 -14.95 8.51
N ARG A 79 -3.10 -14.17 9.43
CA ARG A 79 -2.79 -12.77 9.18
C ARG A 79 -1.39 -12.59 8.62
N LEU A 80 -1.23 -11.55 7.82
CA LEU A 80 0.07 -11.00 7.40
C LEU A 80 0.25 -9.64 8.06
N LEU A 81 1.35 -9.48 8.79
CA LEU A 81 1.84 -8.19 9.27
C LEU A 81 3.12 -7.87 8.47
N ASN A 82 3.05 -6.92 7.56
CA ASN A 82 4.18 -6.53 6.73
C ASN A 82 4.67 -5.13 7.10
N GLY A 83 5.99 -4.94 7.13
CA GLY A 83 6.64 -3.63 7.15
C GLY A 83 7.63 -3.53 6.00
N SER A 84 7.40 -2.57 5.10
CA SER A 84 8.22 -2.30 3.93
C SER A 84 8.99 -1.00 4.16
N PHE A 85 10.30 -1.10 4.38
CA PHE A 85 11.22 0.01 4.56
C PHE A 85 11.74 0.42 3.20
N GLN A 86 11.53 1.68 2.81
CA GLN A 86 11.70 2.08 1.42
C GLN A 86 12.45 3.40 1.31
N LYS A 87 13.33 3.49 0.31
CA LYS A 87 13.96 4.73 -0.13
C LYS A 87 13.75 4.87 -1.63
N PHE A 88 13.22 6.03 -2.02
CA PHE A 88 12.96 6.39 -3.41
C PHE A 88 14.07 7.33 -3.88
N THR A 89 14.67 7.03 -5.02
CA THR A 89 15.74 7.83 -5.64
C THR A 89 15.32 8.16 -7.05
N ARG A 90 15.33 9.44 -7.41
CA ARG A 90 15.04 9.86 -8.79
C ARG A 90 16.22 9.44 -9.69
N ILE A 91 15.92 8.68 -10.73
CA ILE A 91 16.91 8.21 -11.72
C ILE A 91 16.82 9.07 -12.99
N ASP A 92 15.60 9.40 -13.40
CA ASP A 92 15.29 10.27 -14.54
C ASP A 92 13.97 11.05 -14.26
N ASP A 93 13.52 11.86 -15.21
CA ASP A 93 12.25 12.61 -15.12
C ASP A 93 11.04 11.66 -14.97
N ASP A 94 11.07 10.52 -15.64
CA ASP A 94 10.00 9.50 -15.69
C ASP A 94 10.34 8.18 -14.97
N LYS A 95 11.42 8.16 -14.18
CA LYS A 95 11.92 6.95 -13.52
C LYS A 95 12.44 7.20 -12.11
N PHE A 96 11.91 6.42 -11.16
CA PHE A 96 12.44 6.33 -9.80
C PHE A 96 12.96 4.92 -9.52
N GLY A 97 14.07 4.82 -8.79
CA GLY A 97 14.49 3.58 -8.15
C GLY A 97 13.87 3.48 -6.77
N ILE A 98 13.38 2.29 -6.42
CA ILE A 98 12.86 1.99 -5.08
C ILE A 98 13.74 0.90 -4.49
N THR A 99 14.58 1.27 -3.53
CA THR A 99 15.29 0.30 -2.70
C THR A 99 14.41 -0.03 -1.51
N MET A 100 14.11 -1.31 -1.31
CA MET A 100 13.20 -1.77 -0.27
C MET A 100 13.75 -2.97 0.50
N LEU A 101 13.40 -3.00 1.78
CA LEU A 101 13.59 -4.12 2.69
C LEU A 101 12.23 -4.44 3.31
N GLU A 102 11.80 -5.70 3.27
CA GLU A 102 10.50 -6.11 3.79
C GLU A 102 10.65 -7.11 4.93
N LEU A 103 9.80 -6.93 5.94
CA LEU A 103 9.66 -7.80 7.09
C LEU A 103 8.19 -8.24 7.17
N ALA A 104 7.95 -9.49 6.79
CA ALA A 104 6.63 -10.11 6.73
C ALA A 104 6.49 -11.18 7.82
N TYR A 105 5.54 -10.99 8.72
CA TYR A 105 5.21 -11.94 9.77
C TYR A 105 3.83 -12.54 9.54
N PHE A 106 3.74 -13.85 9.71
CA PHE A 106 2.49 -14.59 9.62
C PHE A 106 2.02 -14.89 11.04
N THR A 107 0.76 -14.60 11.34
CA THR A 107 0.22 -14.81 12.69
C THR A 107 -1.11 -15.52 12.67
N ASP A 108 -1.41 -16.18 13.78
CA ASP A 108 -2.70 -16.79 14.02
C ASP A 108 -3.84 -15.75 14.00
N LEU A 109 -5.02 -16.18 13.53
CA LEU A 109 -6.20 -15.32 13.36
C LEU A 109 -6.86 -14.94 14.69
N ASP A 110 -6.75 -15.76 15.72
CA ASP A 110 -7.45 -15.51 16.98
C ASP A 110 -6.50 -14.91 18.01
N THR A 111 -5.30 -15.48 18.13
CA THR A 111 -4.33 -15.14 19.17
C THR A 111 -3.35 -14.05 18.76
N GLY A 112 -3.06 -13.90 17.46
CA GLY A 112 -2.02 -13.00 16.97
C GLY A 112 -0.59 -13.50 17.19
N GLU A 113 -0.42 -14.74 17.69
CA GLU A 113 0.91 -15.33 17.87
C GLU A 113 1.59 -15.62 16.53
N PRO A 114 2.91 -15.41 16.40
CA PRO A 114 3.66 -15.75 15.20
C PRO A 114 3.57 -17.25 14.86
N LEU A 115 3.39 -17.53 13.57
CA LEU A 115 3.32 -18.88 13.03
C LEU A 115 4.63 -19.25 12.30
N SER A 116 5.18 -20.41 12.62
CA SER A 116 6.29 -21.02 11.86
C SER A 116 5.81 -22.08 10.85
N GLU A 117 4.64 -22.68 11.11
CA GLU A 117 4.05 -23.74 10.29
C GLU A 117 2.67 -23.34 9.81
N PHE A 118 2.33 -23.77 8.60
CA PHE A 118 1.02 -23.62 8.00
C PHE A 118 0.37 -24.98 7.84
N LYS A 119 -0.78 -25.18 8.49
CA LYS A 119 -1.62 -26.36 8.29
C LYS A 119 -2.68 -26.06 7.24
N ASN A 120 -2.62 -26.73 6.09
CA ASN A 120 -3.57 -26.53 5.02
C ASN A 120 -4.95 -27.11 5.40
N PRO A 121 -6.05 -26.33 5.38
CA PRO A 121 -7.37 -26.83 5.76
C PRO A 121 -8.01 -27.80 4.75
N TYR A 122 -7.50 -27.87 3.51
CA TYR A 122 -8.03 -28.72 2.45
C TYR A 122 -7.31 -30.07 2.33
N THR A 123 -5.99 -30.07 2.54
CA THR A 123 -5.17 -31.30 2.45
C THR A 123 -4.79 -31.87 3.82
N ASN A 124 -4.92 -31.07 4.88
CA ASN A 124 -4.45 -31.38 6.24
C ASN A 124 -2.93 -31.62 6.34
N GLU A 125 -2.19 -31.35 5.27
CA GLU A 125 -0.73 -31.34 5.25
C GLU A 125 -0.18 -30.08 5.92
N THR A 126 1.07 -30.16 6.36
CA THR A 126 1.76 -29.06 7.06
C THR A 126 2.99 -28.66 6.28
N GLY A 127 3.12 -27.36 6.01
CA GLY A 127 4.33 -26.77 5.44
C GLY A 127 4.87 -25.66 6.32
N THR A 128 5.98 -25.07 5.91
CA THR A 128 6.72 -24.06 6.68
C THR A 128 6.57 -22.70 6.03
N PHE A 129 6.28 -21.67 6.82
CA PHE A 129 6.26 -20.30 6.30
C PHE A 129 7.64 -19.88 5.78
N PRO A 130 7.71 -19.05 4.71
CA PRO A 130 8.99 -18.54 4.22
C PRO A 130 9.65 -17.60 5.24
N PRO A 131 10.96 -17.33 5.09
CA PRO A 131 11.66 -16.38 5.94
C PRO A 131 10.98 -15.00 5.96
N ALA A 132 11.00 -14.34 7.13
CA ALA A 132 10.34 -13.05 7.32
C ALA A 132 11.03 -11.89 6.59
N LEU A 133 12.35 -11.95 6.39
CA LEU A 133 13.16 -10.87 5.82
C LEU A 133 13.35 -11.05 4.31
N LEU A 134 12.94 -10.05 3.53
CA LEU A 134 13.14 -9.99 2.09
C LEU A 134 13.89 -8.71 1.71
N GLY A 135 14.99 -8.87 0.96
CA GLY A 135 15.83 -7.76 0.50
C GLY A 135 17.08 -7.50 1.35
N PRO A 136 17.76 -6.35 1.13
CA PRO A 136 17.32 -5.24 0.30
C PRO A 136 17.32 -5.57 -1.19
N ASN A 137 16.30 -5.10 -1.91
CA ASN A 137 16.18 -5.21 -3.37
C ASN A 137 15.84 -3.85 -3.98
N THR A 138 16.25 -3.63 -5.23
CA THR A 138 15.89 -2.42 -5.98
C THR A 138 15.06 -2.78 -7.19
N VAL A 139 13.91 -2.13 -7.30
CA VAL A 139 13.04 -2.13 -8.49
C VAL A 139 12.92 -0.70 -9.03
N SER A 140 12.40 -0.54 -10.24
CA SER A 140 12.10 0.79 -10.77
C SER A 140 10.60 1.05 -10.79
N LEU A 141 10.19 2.30 -10.64
CA LEU A 141 8.84 2.80 -10.84
C LEU A 141 8.87 3.82 -11.97
N THR A 142 8.05 3.61 -12.99
CA THR A 142 7.91 4.50 -14.16
C THR A 142 6.45 4.87 -14.36
N THR A 143 6.15 5.64 -15.41
CA THR A 143 4.78 5.93 -15.87
C THR A 143 3.97 4.68 -16.21
N ASP A 144 4.64 3.58 -16.56
CA ASP A 144 4.06 2.25 -16.79
C ASP A 144 3.96 1.41 -15.48
N GLY A 145 4.15 2.02 -14.31
CA GLY A 145 4.11 1.34 -13.01
C GLY A 145 5.43 0.65 -12.64
N LEU A 146 5.36 -0.32 -11.73
CA LEU A 146 6.55 -1.06 -11.27
C LEU A 146 7.18 -1.87 -12.40
N GLN A 147 8.49 -1.80 -12.49
CA GLN A 147 9.32 -2.52 -13.44
C GLN A 147 10.16 -3.57 -12.71
N PRO A 148 10.37 -4.75 -13.31
CA PRO A 148 11.20 -5.78 -12.71
C PRO A 148 12.66 -5.32 -12.64
N PRO A 149 13.48 -5.94 -11.77
CA PRO A 149 14.93 -5.71 -11.81
C PRO A 149 15.50 -6.11 -13.18
N GLU A 150 16.44 -5.33 -13.71
CA GLU A 150 17.03 -5.55 -15.04
C GLU A 150 17.71 -6.93 -15.17
N ASN A 151 18.25 -7.46 -14.07
CA ASN A 151 18.92 -8.76 -14.03
C ASN A 151 18.36 -9.61 -12.89
N PHE A 152 17.40 -10.49 -13.20
CA PHE A 152 16.92 -11.51 -12.26
C PHE A 152 17.54 -12.87 -12.59
N PRO A 153 18.45 -13.41 -11.76
CA PRO A 153 19.25 -14.58 -12.14
C PRO A 153 18.53 -15.93 -11.96
N PHE A 154 17.32 -15.95 -11.39
CA PHE A 154 16.63 -17.18 -11.01
C PHE A 154 15.48 -17.55 -11.94
N GLY A 155 15.31 -16.89 -13.08
CA GLY A 155 14.24 -17.19 -14.03
C GLY A 155 13.79 -15.96 -14.81
N THR A 156 12.62 -16.06 -15.41
CA THR A 156 11.97 -14.95 -16.11
C THR A 156 10.99 -14.27 -15.15
N LEU A 157 11.27 -13.02 -14.81
CA LEU A 157 10.41 -12.18 -13.99
C LEU A 157 9.85 -11.02 -14.82
N THR A 158 8.52 -10.92 -14.91
CA THR A 158 7.84 -9.87 -15.65
C THR A 158 6.83 -9.17 -14.78
N PHE A 159 6.79 -7.84 -14.86
CA PHE A 159 5.75 -7.02 -14.25
C PHE A 159 4.92 -6.38 -15.35
N ASP A 160 3.61 -6.40 -15.18
CA ASP A 160 2.64 -5.60 -15.91
C ASP A 160 2.05 -4.61 -14.91
N GLY A 161 2.60 -3.41 -14.91
CA GLY A 161 2.31 -2.36 -13.95
C GLY A 161 1.31 -1.35 -14.49
N LYS A 162 0.62 -0.66 -13.57
CA LYS A 162 -0.19 0.50 -13.94
C LYS A 162 -0.24 1.51 -12.82
N LEU A 163 0.01 2.77 -13.18
CA LEU A 163 -0.29 3.92 -12.35
C LEU A 163 -1.74 4.38 -12.56
N GLY A 164 -2.40 4.66 -11.45
CA GLY A 164 -3.74 5.21 -11.43
C GLY A 164 -4.86 4.17 -11.63
N PRO A 165 -6.11 4.64 -11.75
CA PRO A 165 -6.51 6.04 -11.76
C PRO A 165 -6.28 6.74 -10.41
N ALA A 166 -6.13 8.06 -10.47
CA ALA A 166 -6.26 8.93 -9.30
C ALA A 166 -7.66 9.54 -9.26
N TYR A 167 -8.15 9.82 -8.06
CA TYR A 167 -9.43 10.49 -7.85
C TYR A 167 -9.31 11.44 -6.66
N THR A 168 -9.96 12.59 -6.73
CA THR A 168 -10.01 13.58 -5.65
C THR A 168 -11.45 13.92 -5.28
N ASP A 169 -11.68 14.07 -3.98
CA ASP A 169 -12.95 14.58 -3.43
C ASP A 169 -12.65 15.42 -2.18
N GLY A 170 -12.97 16.70 -2.22
CA GLY A 170 -12.55 17.65 -1.19
C GLY A 170 -11.02 17.70 -1.05
N ASP A 171 -10.52 17.46 0.18
CA ASP A 171 -9.08 17.39 0.46
C ASP A 171 -8.54 15.95 0.44
N ASP A 172 -9.33 14.97 0.01
CA ASP A 172 -8.84 13.60 -0.12
C ASP A 172 -8.37 13.32 -1.55
N VAL A 173 -7.23 12.63 -1.69
CA VAL A 173 -6.78 12.01 -2.95
C VAL A 173 -6.61 10.52 -2.75
N TRP A 174 -7.13 9.73 -3.70
CA TRP A 174 -6.88 8.31 -3.83
C TRP A 174 -6.06 8.06 -5.08
N MET A 175 -4.98 7.30 -4.95
CA MET A 175 -4.15 6.87 -6.07
C MET A 175 -4.00 5.36 -6.05
N ARG A 176 -4.40 4.71 -7.13
CA ARG A 176 -4.25 3.26 -7.29
C ARG A 176 -2.94 2.91 -7.97
N GLU A 177 -2.33 1.83 -7.52
CA GLU A 177 -1.22 1.15 -8.17
C GLU A 177 -1.61 -0.31 -8.37
N GLU A 178 -1.46 -0.80 -9.60
CA GLU A 178 -1.67 -2.21 -9.92
C GLU A 178 -0.36 -2.81 -10.40
N THR A 179 -0.07 -4.03 -9.99
CA THR A 179 1.08 -4.77 -10.50
C THR A 179 0.71 -6.24 -10.64
N LEU A 180 0.94 -6.78 -11.82
CA LEU A 180 0.84 -8.19 -12.08
C LEU A 180 2.23 -8.78 -12.34
N VAL A 181 2.69 -9.56 -11.38
CA VAL A 181 3.96 -10.27 -11.39
C VAL A 181 3.77 -11.66 -11.95
N ARG A 182 4.61 -12.05 -12.91
CA ARG A 182 4.78 -13.45 -13.33
C ARG A 182 6.22 -13.86 -13.22
N MET A 183 6.43 -14.97 -12.53
CA MET A 183 7.69 -15.68 -12.43
C MET A 183 7.54 -17.01 -13.16
N GLU A 184 8.50 -17.28 -14.04
CA GLU A 184 8.76 -18.62 -14.56
C GLU A 184 10.16 -19.02 -14.12
N SER A 185 10.25 -20.10 -13.35
CA SER A 185 11.52 -20.56 -12.79
C SER A 185 11.52 -22.07 -12.60
N ASP A 186 12.58 -22.71 -13.12
CA ASP A 186 12.89 -24.11 -12.82
C ASP A 186 13.52 -24.29 -11.42
N ASN A 187 13.83 -23.19 -10.72
CA ASN A 187 14.36 -23.27 -9.37
C ASN A 187 13.23 -23.69 -8.40
N PRO A 188 13.38 -24.83 -7.69
CA PRO A 188 12.35 -25.34 -6.77
C PRO A 188 11.94 -24.37 -5.66
N ALA A 189 12.81 -23.40 -5.29
CA ALA A 189 12.51 -22.40 -4.28
C ALA A 189 11.58 -21.28 -4.77
N PHE A 190 11.63 -20.94 -6.08
CA PHE A 190 10.80 -19.89 -6.67
C PHE A 190 9.58 -20.48 -7.37
N GLY A 191 9.81 -21.48 -8.22
CA GLY A 191 8.80 -22.10 -9.07
C GLY A 191 8.07 -21.09 -9.96
N ASN A 192 6.97 -21.54 -10.54
CA ASN A 192 6.06 -20.66 -11.27
C ASN A 192 5.14 -19.93 -10.29
N TYR A 193 5.03 -18.62 -10.47
CA TYR A 193 4.29 -17.77 -9.56
C TYR A 193 3.60 -16.63 -10.31
N ILE A 194 2.32 -16.44 -10.03
CA ILE A 194 1.51 -15.34 -10.52
C ILE A 194 0.97 -14.59 -9.30
N TYR A 195 1.13 -13.27 -9.32
CA TYR A 195 0.65 -12.40 -8.26
C TYR A 195 0.15 -11.09 -8.80
N ASN A 196 -1.09 -10.79 -8.47
CA ASN A 196 -1.70 -9.50 -8.70
C ASN A 196 -1.70 -8.76 -7.38
N GLU A 197 -1.27 -7.53 -7.40
CA GLU A 197 -1.35 -6.60 -6.29
C GLU A 197 -2.07 -5.35 -6.75
N ILE A 198 -3.06 -4.94 -5.97
CA ILE A 198 -3.81 -3.71 -6.16
C ILE A 198 -3.77 -2.96 -4.84
N VAL A 199 -3.01 -1.86 -4.85
CA VAL A 199 -2.86 -0.98 -3.71
C VAL A 199 -3.54 0.34 -4.00
N THR A 200 -4.29 0.87 -3.04
CA THR A 200 -4.79 2.25 -3.11
C THR A 200 -4.21 3.04 -1.95
N TYR A 201 -3.55 4.13 -2.28
CA TYR A 201 -3.03 5.10 -1.34
C TYR A 201 -4.03 6.23 -1.19
N LYS A 202 -4.35 6.60 0.04
CA LYS A 202 -5.18 7.76 0.37
C LYS A 202 -4.38 8.78 1.15
N GLY A 203 -4.32 10.03 0.70
CA GLY A 203 -3.67 11.14 1.42
C GLY A 203 -4.41 12.46 1.31
N SER A 204 -3.84 13.52 1.88
CA SER A 204 -4.36 14.88 1.70
C SER A 204 -3.98 15.44 0.33
N TRP A 205 -4.96 15.97 -0.39
CA TRP A 205 -4.79 16.56 -1.71
C TRP A 205 -4.07 17.90 -1.64
N SER A 206 -4.33 18.71 -0.61
CA SER A 206 -3.60 19.96 -0.39
C SER A 206 -2.14 19.72 -0.04
N ASP A 207 -1.82 18.72 0.79
CA ASP A 207 -0.43 18.35 1.07
C ASP A 207 0.26 17.74 -0.16
N ALA A 208 -0.46 16.92 -0.94
CA ALA A 208 0.03 16.42 -2.21
C ALA A 208 0.36 17.55 -3.19
N ASN A 209 -0.45 18.61 -3.24
CA ASN A 209 -0.17 19.78 -4.08
C ASN A 209 0.87 20.74 -3.50
N ASN A 210 1.26 20.60 -2.24
CA ASN A 210 2.26 21.48 -1.64
C ASN A 210 3.68 21.08 -2.09
N PRO A 211 4.42 21.94 -2.82
CA PRO A 211 5.77 21.63 -3.28
C PRO A 211 6.80 21.52 -2.14
N ASP A 212 6.51 22.08 -0.96
CA ASP A 212 7.39 22.01 0.21
C ASP A 212 7.25 20.67 0.97
N ILE A 213 6.26 19.84 0.61
CA ILE A 213 6.03 18.53 1.22
C ILE A 213 6.54 17.46 0.26
N ALA A 214 7.65 16.80 0.60
CA ALA A 214 8.24 15.73 -0.21
C ALA A 214 7.59 14.36 -0.01
N SER A 215 6.94 14.14 1.14
CA SER A 215 6.28 12.88 1.50
C SER A 215 4.97 13.17 2.22
N VAL A 216 3.86 12.69 1.67
CA VAL A 216 2.51 12.93 2.20
C VAL A 216 2.12 11.76 3.10
N ASP A 217 1.57 12.04 4.29
CA ASP A 217 0.97 11.01 5.12
C ASP A 217 -0.14 10.28 4.34
N SER A 218 -0.08 8.95 4.30
CA SER A 218 -1.00 8.17 3.51
C SER A 218 -1.47 6.90 4.22
N TYR A 219 -2.74 6.57 4.00
CA TYR A 219 -3.33 5.28 4.32
C TYR A 219 -3.28 4.37 3.11
N VAL A 220 -3.24 3.07 3.35
CA VAL A 220 -3.11 2.05 2.32
C VAL A 220 -4.28 1.09 2.44
N THR A 221 -4.93 0.76 1.32
CA THR A 221 -5.71 -0.47 1.19
C THR A 221 -4.97 -1.41 0.26
N TYR A 222 -4.83 -2.67 0.68
CA TYR A 222 -4.00 -3.66 0.03
C TYR A 222 -4.84 -4.87 -0.34
N ASN A 223 -4.82 -5.25 -1.61
CA ASN A 223 -5.53 -6.42 -2.10
C ASN A 223 -4.63 -7.21 -3.02
N THR A 224 -4.60 -8.53 -2.85
CA THR A 224 -3.79 -9.38 -3.73
C THR A 224 -4.52 -10.65 -4.12
N THR A 225 -4.10 -11.21 -5.24
CA THR A 225 -4.45 -12.59 -5.60
C THR A 225 -3.23 -13.31 -6.13
N SER A 226 -3.05 -14.57 -5.77
CA SER A 226 -1.98 -15.40 -6.29
C SER A 226 -2.39 -16.86 -6.41
N ASN A 227 -1.65 -17.64 -7.19
CA ASN A 227 -1.75 -19.08 -7.06
C ASN A 227 -1.35 -19.55 -5.65
N TRP A 228 -1.75 -20.77 -5.29
CA TRP A 228 -1.23 -21.47 -4.12
C TRP A 228 0.29 -21.51 -4.14
N ARG A 229 0.90 -21.39 -2.97
CA ARG A 229 2.36 -21.56 -2.84
C ARG A 229 2.72 -23.01 -2.58
N PRO A 230 3.88 -23.49 -3.08
CA PRO A 230 4.32 -24.85 -2.82
C PRO A 230 4.36 -25.20 -1.32
N TRP A 231 4.87 -24.29 -0.49
CA TRP A 231 4.93 -24.47 0.97
C TRP A 231 3.57 -24.52 1.65
N MET A 232 2.49 -24.11 0.97
CA MET A 232 1.13 -24.24 1.49
C MET A 232 0.57 -25.65 1.34
N MET A 233 1.30 -26.59 0.72
CA MET A 233 0.89 -27.98 0.55
C MET A 233 -0.53 -28.14 -0.05
N PRO A 234 -0.84 -27.48 -1.20
CA PRO A 234 -2.20 -27.47 -1.74
C PRO A 234 -2.62 -28.80 -2.38
N GLY A 235 -1.69 -29.70 -2.69
CA GLY A 235 -1.97 -30.90 -3.49
C GLY A 235 -2.68 -30.53 -4.80
N ASP A 236 -3.78 -31.22 -5.08
CA ASP A 236 -4.65 -30.95 -6.25
C ASP A 236 -5.78 -29.97 -5.95
N THR A 237 -5.75 -29.27 -4.81
CA THR A 237 -6.81 -28.32 -4.42
C THR A 237 -6.88 -27.16 -5.43
N PRO A 238 -8.02 -26.98 -6.14
CA PRO A 238 -8.15 -25.88 -7.09
C PRO A 238 -8.24 -24.53 -6.36
N GLY A 239 -8.18 -23.44 -7.11
CA GLY A 239 -8.39 -22.10 -6.58
C GLY A 239 -7.10 -21.30 -6.40
N HIS A 240 -7.19 -20.27 -5.56
CA HIS A 240 -6.15 -19.27 -5.41
C HIS A 240 -6.15 -18.67 -4.00
N ILE A 241 -5.10 -17.93 -3.68
CA ILE A 241 -4.99 -17.13 -2.48
C ILE A 241 -5.44 -15.72 -2.79
N MET A 242 -6.16 -15.11 -1.85
CA MET A 242 -6.51 -13.70 -1.86
C MET A 242 -6.00 -13.06 -0.57
N SER A 243 -5.57 -11.81 -0.64
CA SER A 243 -5.32 -10.98 0.53
C SER A 243 -6.21 -9.76 0.53
N GLU A 244 -6.67 -9.37 1.71
CA GLU A 244 -7.32 -8.09 1.96
C GLU A 244 -6.69 -7.48 3.21
N GLY A 245 -6.27 -6.23 3.10
CA GLY A 245 -5.60 -5.54 4.19
C GLY A 245 -5.66 -4.02 4.09
N TYR A 246 -5.16 -3.42 5.15
CA TYR A 246 -5.04 -1.97 5.30
C TYR A 246 -3.75 -1.61 6.00
N GLY A 247 -3.35 -0.36 5.85
CA GLY A 247 -2.04 0.09 6.28
C GLY A 247 -1.91 1.60 6.38
N LYS A 248 -0.70 2.02 6.75
CA LYS A 248 -0.30 3.42 6.74
C LYS A 248 1.18 3.52 6.35
N LYS A 249 1.54 4.60 5.67
CA LYS A 249 2.92 5.07 5.60
C LYS A 249 3.26 5.87 6.86
N VAL A 250 4.41 5.59 7.44
CA VAL A 250 4.98 6.26 8.60
C VAL A 250 6.44 6.65 8.32
N HIS A 251 6.98 7.55 9.14
CA HIS A 251 8.30 8.15 8.90
C HIS A 251 9.35 7.70 9.90
N SER A 252 8.96 6.85 10.86
CA SER A 252 9.83 6.38 11.93
C SER A 252 9.40 5.02 12.48
N ILE A 253 10.31 4.32 13.13
CA ILE A 253 10.08 2.98 13.70
C ILE A 253 9.02 3.02 14.80
N ASP A 254 9.01 4.06 15.63
CA ASP A 254 8.10 4.21 16.77
C ASP A 254 6.63 4.47 16.38
N GLU A 255 6.38 4.81 15.12
CA GLU A 255 5.04 4.93 14.56
C GLU A 255 4.47 3.60 14.03
N LEU A 256 5.27 2.53 14.00
CA LEU A 256 4.79 1.21 13.59
C LEU A 256 3.84 0.59 14.64
N PRO A 257 2.88 -0.27 14.23
CA PRO A 257 2.00 -0.96 15.16
C PRO A 257 2.78 -1.76 16.21
N GLU A 258 2.36 -1.69 17.47
CA GLU A 258 3.09 -2.33 18.58
C GLU A 258 3.15 -3.85 18.46
N ASP A 259 2.11 -4.49 17.92
CA ASP A 259 2.09 -5.93 17.69
C ASP A 259 3.13 -6.35 16.62
N TYR A 260 3.25 -5.56 15.55
CA TYR A 260 4.32 -5.74 14.58
C TYR A 260 5.71 -5.53 15.21
N LEU A 261 5.89 -4.44 15.96
CA LEU A 261 7.17 -4.12 16.60
C LEU A 261 7.60 -5.17 17.63
N ALA A 262 6.67 -5.73 18.39
CA ALA A 262 6.96 -6.78 19.37
C ALA A 262 7.59 -8.00 18.68
N ILE A 263 6.99 -8.46 17.58
CA ILE A 263 7.49 -9.58 16.79
C ILE A 263 8.82 -9.21 16.12
N ALA A 264 8.91 -8.02 15.52
CA ALA A 264 10.09 -7.59 14.80
C ALA A 264 11.32 -7.42 15.70
N ARG A 265 11.14 -6.89 16.91
CA ARG A 265 12.22 -6.80 17.91
C ARG A 265 12.68 -8.17 18.40
N GLN A 266 11.81 -9.16 18.40
CA GLN A 266 12.16 -10.53 18.79
C GLN A 266 12.91 -11.27 17.68
N LEU A 267 12.42 -11.18 16.44
CA LEU A 267 12.89 -12.01 15.32
C LEU A 267 13.95 -11.34 14.45
N ASN A 268 13.94 -10.00 14.35
CA ASN A 268 14.84 -9.21 13.51
C ASN A 268 15.30 -7.91 14.20
N PRO A 269 15.83 -7.98 15.44
CA PRO A 269 16.23 -6.79 16.21
C PRO A 269 17.23 -5.89 15.48
N GLU A 270 18.10 -6.47 14.64
CA GLU A 270 19.09 -5.74 13.86
C GLU A 270 18.46 -4.80 12.84
N VAL A 271 17.34 -5.20 12.22
CA VAL A 271 16.61 -4.38 11.24
C VAL A 271 15.91 -3.22 11.95
N ILE A 272 15.29 -3.49 13.10
CA ILE A 272 14.58 -2.46 13.87
C ILE A 272 15.54 -1.45 14.52
N THR A 273 16.76 -1.88 14.85
CA THR A 273 17.77 -1.01 15.46
C THR A 273 18.35 0.00 14.46
N ASP A 274 18.62 -0.43 13.23
CA ASP A 274 19.25 0.42 12.20
C ASP A 274 18.80 -0.02 10.78
N PRO A 275 17.56 0.28 10.40
CA PRO A 275 16.99 -0.16 9.12
C PRO A 275 17.73 0.46 7.93
N GLU A 276 18.20 1.71 8.04
CA GLU A 276 18.91 2.39 6.95
C GLU A 276 20.23 1.70 6.60
N LYS A 277 20.97 1.24 7.61
CA LYS A 277 22.20 0.47 7.39
C LYS A 277 21.93 -0.85 6.67
N ILE A 278 20.82 -1.53 6.99
CA ILE A 278 20.46 -2.77 6.30
C ILE A 278 20.00 -2.47 4.87
N LEU A 279 19.20 -1.42 4.68
CA LEU A 279 18.68 -1.00 3.37
C LEU A 279 19.78 -0.60 2.38
N THR A 280 20.88 -0.02 2.89
CA THR A 280 22.04 0.41 2.08
C THR A 280 23.13 -0.65 1.95
N SER A 281 22.97 -1.80 2.64
CA SER A 281 23.91 -2.92 2.49
C SER A 281 23.68 -3.65 1.16
N PRO A 282 24.71 -4.23 0.54
CA PRO A 282 24.52 -5.11 -0.61
C PRO A 282 23.51 -6.22 -0.27
N ALA A 283 22.66 -6.59 -1.23
CA ALA A 283 21.70 -7.68 -1.06
C ALA A 283 22.44 -8.90 -0.49
N GLN A 284 22.19 -9.21 0.79
CA GLN A 284 22.78 -10.40 1.38
C GLN A 284 22.05 -11.57 0.74
N GLY A 285 22.77 -12.39 -0.01
CA GLY A 285 22.30 -13.71 -0.47
C GLY A 285 22.08 -14.64 0.72
N ARG A 286 21.10 -14.31 1.57
CA ARG A 286 20.64 -15.13 2.68
C ARG A 286 19.71 -16.17 2.09
N THR A 287 20.33 -17.22 1.54
CA THR A 287 19.69 -18.50 1.29
C THR A 287 19.16 -19.03 2.62
N GLY A 288 17.85 -18.89 2.83
CA GLY A 288 17.08 -19.70 3.77
C GLY A 288 16.37 -20.80 3.01
#